data_AF-A0A0A8WRE8-F1
#
_entry.id   AF-A0A0A8WRE8-F1
#
_cell.length_a   1.000
_cell.length_b   1.000
_cell.length_c   1.000
_cell.angle_alpha   90.00
_cell.angle_beta   90.00
_cell.angle_gamma   90.00
#
_symmetry.space_group_name_H-M   'P 1'
#
loop_
_entity.id
_entity.type
_entity.pdbx_description
1 polymer ?
#
loop_
_entity_poly.entity_id
_entity_poly.type
_entity_poly.pdbx_seq_one_letter_code
_entity_poly.pdbx_strand_id
1 'polypeptide(L)'
;MKMSARLIAVVCLMLVFSSRMAQASDGALEGLLTNKMYWNNFSWVDVFISKIFKLGKWEKTGKSSEKYTTLYSGKVNIENMTFDIYIDELNDNTNKNHSIRLIRETTNEEDFGKIRTLLENRFGTDFTKYDKSETVSSDILIMLSERQWQLDNSIIDATITGITDNTKSTSYSMALTYKNRQKTNAKDSLNILQCNINDIFWDGLVYDTSNNIYLIDENANMIKNMYFNKYSFDNIRITDANFHLVKEMADEEKKIEFDIVKSNGSLKGKISNDVLTTVVEGNCSSLRPNTNQ
;
A
#
# COMPACT_ATOMS: atom_id res chain seq x y z
N MET A 1 41.44 -47.70 -0.18
CA MET A 1 40.54 -47.63 -1.36
C MET A 1 40.87 -46.38 -2.15
N LYS A 2 41.38 -46.51 -3.38
CA LYS A 2 41.61 -45.37 -4.28
C LYS A 2 40.33 -45.17 -5.11
N MET A 3 39.58 -44.10 -4.86
CA MET A 3 38.49 -43.70 -5.76
C MET A 3 39.07 -43.38 -7.14
N SER A 4 38.45 -43.89 -8.19
CA SER A 4 38.93 -43.66 -9.56
C SER A 4 38.66 -42.21 -9.97
N ALA A 5 39.58 -41.63 -10.75
CA ALA A 5 39.47 -40.25 -11.24
C ALA A 5 38.16 -39.98 -12.02
N ARG A 6 37.53 -41.03 -12.56
CA ARG A 6 36.22 -40.94 -13.23
C ARG A 6 35.08 -40.66 -12.26
N LEU A 7 35.13 -41.20 -11.04
CA LEU A 7 34.12 -40.93 -10.01
C LEU A 7 34.22 -39.49 -9.51
N ILE A 8 35.44 -38.96 -9.39
CA ILE A 8 35.69 -37.56 -9.01
C ILE A 8 35.13 -36.61 -10.08
N ALA A 9 35.36 -36.91 -11.36
CA ALA A 9 34.85 -36.10 -12.46
C ALA A 9 33.31 -36.08 -12.52
N VAL A 10 32.66 -37.21 -12.25
CA VAL A 10 31.18 -37.31 -12.20
C VAL A 10 30.61 -36.57 -10.99
N VAL A 11 31.26 -36.65 -9.82
CA VAL A 11 30.85 -35.88 -8.63
C VAL A 11 31.07 -34.38 -8.84
N CYS A 12 32.17 -33.97 -9.46
CA CYS A 12 32.38 -32.56 -9.83
C CYS A 12 31.34 -32.06 -10.83
N LEU A 13 31.02 -32.82 -11.88
CA LEU A 13 29.97 -32.47 -12.84
C LEU A 13 28.59 -32.41 -12.17
N MET A 14 28.28 -33.34 -11.26
CA MET A 14 27.02 -33.27 -10.49
C MET A 14 26.99 -32.08 -9.53
N LEU A 15 28.12 -31.58 -9.02
CA LEU A 15 28.18 -30.34 -8.23
C LEU A 15 28.08 -29.07 -9.09
N VAL A 16 28.47 -29.10 -10.37
CA VAL A 16 28.27 -27.97 -11.31
C VAL A 16 26.82 -27.92 -11.83
N PHE A 17 26.14 -29.07 -11.96
CA PHE A 17 24.74 -29.15 -12.40
C PHE A 17 23.71 -29.29 -11.28
N SER A 18 24.15 -29.51 -10.04
CA SER A 18 23.38 -29.17 -8.85
C SER A 18 23.39 -27.65 -8.74
N SER A 19 22.58 -27.01 -9.57
CA SER A 19 22.01 -25.73 -9.20
C SER A 19 21.30 -25.96 -7.86
N ARG A 20 22.04 -25.74 -6.77
CA ARG A 20 21.48 -24.97 -5.67
C ARG A 20 20.73 -23.87 -6.38
N MET A 21 19.40 -23.84 -6.26
CA MET A 21 18.63 -22.64 -6.48
C MET A 21 19.37 -21.58 -5.67
N ALA A 22 20.28 -20.89 -6.35
CA ALA A 22 21.06 -19.85 -5.76
C ALA A 22 19.99 -18.87 -5.33
N GLN A 23 19.89 -18.71 -4.01
CA GLN A 23 19.26 -17.60 -3.33
C GLN A 23 19.27 -16.41 -4.30
N ALA A 24 18.16 -16.19 -5.02
CA ALA A 24 18.02 -15.04 -5.88
C ALA A 24 18.13 -13.88 -4.90
N SER A 25 19.29 -13.22 -4.93
CA SER A 25 19.71 -12.35 -3.84
C SER A 25 18.75 -11.18 -3.80
N ASP A 26 18.22 -10.87 -2.62
CA ASP A 26 17.33 -9.73 -2.43
C ASP A 26 17.94 -8.45 -3.05
N GLY A 27 19.28 -8.33 -3.05
CA GLY A 27 20.03 -7.24 -3.69
C GLY A 27 19.90 -7.14 -5.23
N ALA A 28 19.64 -8.24 -5.95
CA ALA A 28 19.40 -8.18 -7.39
C ALA A 28 18.02 -7.56 -7.72
N LEU A 29 17.01 -7.88 -6.90
CA LEU A 29 15.67 -7.30 -7.03
C LEU A 29 15.67 -5.83 -6.60
N GLU A 30 16.32 -5.50 -5.48
CA GLU A 30 16.59 -4.13 -5.03
C GLU A 30 17.26 -3.30 -6.14
N GLY A 31 18.29 -3.85 -6.77
CA GLY A 31 19.03 -3.21 -7.84
C GLY A 31 18.20 -2.95 -9.10
N LEU A 32 17.08 -3.65 -9.33
CA LEU A 32 16.13 -3.32 -10.40
C LEU A 32 15.15 -2.24 -9.97
N LEU A 33 14.58 -2.38 -8.77
CA LEU A 33 13.57 -1.47 -8.24
C LEU A 33 14.10 -0.03 -8.13
N THR A 34 15.40 0.13 -7.85
CA THR A 34 16.06 1.43 -7.72
C THR A 34 16.76 1.91 -8.99
N ASN A 35 16.57 1.25 -10.14
CA ASN A 35 17.29 1.56 -11.38
C ASN A 35 16.45 2.37 -12.36
N LYS A 36 16.87 3.61 -12.60
CA LYS A 36 16.22 4.53 -13.55
C LYS A 36 16.16 3.99 -14.99
N MET A 37 17.28 3.46 -15.50
CA MET A 37 17.33 2.93 -16.86
C MET A 37 16.40 1.73 -17.05
N TYR A 38 16.25 0.91 -16.01
CA TYR A 38 15.30 -0.21 -16.04
C TYR A 38 13.87 0.31 -16.22
N TRP A 39 13.44 1.27 -15.40
CA TRP A 39 12.08 1.81 -15.45
C TRP A 39 11.79 2.67 -16.67
N ASN A 40 12.78 3.36 -17.24
CA ASN A 40 12.63 4.03 -18.54
C ASN A 40 12.24 3.05 -19.65
N ASN A 41 12.79 1.83 -19.61
CA ASN A 41 12.61 0.82 -20.65
C ASN A 41 11.64 -0.31 -20.26
N PHE A 42 10.96 -0.17 -19.12
CA PHE A 42 10.08 -1.23 -18.64
C PHE A 42 8.85 -1.37 -19.54
N SER A 43 8.59 -2.60 -20.00
CA SER A 43 7.40 -2.92 -20.78
C SER A 43 6.27 -3.38 -19.86
N TRP A 44 5.22 -2.57 -19.79
CA TRP A 44 4.03 -2.84 -18.99
C TRP A 44 3.03 -3.81 -19.64
N VAL A 45 3.31 -4.25 -20.88
CA VAL A 45 2.43 -5.14 -21.65
C VAL A 45 2.34 -6.53 -21.01
N ASP A 46 3.42 -6.99 -20.39
CA ASP A 46 3.45 -8.27 -19.66
C ASP A 46 4.45 -8.20 -18.50
N VAL A 47 3.95 -7.87 -17.31
CA VAL A 47 4.75 -7.81 -16.09
C VAL A 47 5.33 -9.19 -15.72
N PHE A 48 4.70 -10.28 -16.16
CA PHE A 48 5.04 -11.65 -15.76
C PHE A 48 6.27 -12.19 -16.49
N ILE A 49 6.61 -11.63 -17.65
CA ILE A 49 7.88 -11.95 -18.34
C ILE A 49 9.05 -11.04 -17.88
N SER A 50 8.76 -10.04 -17.05
CA SER A 50 9.74 -9.05 -16.60
C SER A 50 10.83 -9.65 -15.71
N LYS A 51 11.98 -8.95 -15.62
CA LYS A 51 13.07 -9.33 -14.70
C LYS A 51 12.64 -9.24 -13.23
N ILE A 52 11.80 -8.27 -12.85
CA ILE A 52 11.25 -8.17 -11.49
C ILE A 52 10.48 -9.44 -11.14
N PHE A 53 9.58 -9.89 -12.02
CA PHE A 53 8.79 -11.09 -11.74
C PHE A 53 9.69 -12.33 -11.60
N LYS A 54 10.68 -12.48 -12.48
CA LYS A 54 11.62 -13.61 -12.47
C LYS A 54 12.52 -13.67 -11.23
N LEU A 55 12.88 -12.52 -10.65
CA LEU A 55 13.77 -12.44 -9.49
C LEU A 55 13.01 -12.46 -8.15
N GLY A 56 11.75 -12.03 -8.14
CA GLY A 56 10.94 -12.01 -6.93
C GLY A 56 10.49 -13.39 -6.48
N LYS A 57 10.27 -13.52 -5.17
CA LYS A 57 9.60 -14.66 -4.56
C LYS A 57 8.14 -14.28 -4.35
N TRP A 58 7.26 -14.87 -5.15
CA TRP A 58 5.87 -14.46 -5.23
C TRP A 58 4.93 -15.52 -4.67
N GLU A 59 3.97 -15.06 -3.89
CA GLU A 59 2.80 -15.80 -3.45
C GLU A 59 1.60 -15.29 -4.23
N LYS A 60 0.79 -16.19 -4.79
CA LYS A 60 -0.42 -15.81 -5.52
C LYS A 60 -1.53 -15.49 -4.51
N THR A 61 -2.18 -14.33 -4.63
CA THR A 61 -3.20 -13.89 -3.67
C THR A 61 -4.60 -13.89 -4.27
N GLY A 62 -4.82 -13.17 -5.38
CA GLY A 62 -6.14 -13.04 -6.02
C GLY A 62 -7.10 -12.12 -5.26
N LYS A 63 -6.59 -11.22 -4.41
CA LYS A 63 -7.43 -10.24 -3.67
C LYS A 63 -7.83 -9.11 -4.61
N SER A 64 -9.13 -8.92 -4.83
CA SER A 64 -9.66 -7.88 -5.73
C SER A 64 -10.31 -6.73 -4.96
N SER A 65 -10.04 -5.51 -5.41
CA SER A 65 -10.81 -4.29 -5.14
C SER A 65 -11.57 -3.86 -6.39
N GLU A 66 -12.35 -2.78 -6.34
CA GLU A 66 -12.98 -2.25 -7.57
C GLU A 66 -11.97 -1.66 -8.56
N LYS A 67 -10.85 -1.11 -8.06
CA LYS A 67 -9.86 -0.43 -8.90
C LYS A 67 -8.77 -1.35 -9.41
N TYR A 68 -8.42 -2.40 -8.67
CA TYR A 68 -7.38 -3.35 -9.06
C TYR A 68 -7.52 -4.70 -8.36
N THR A 69 -6.87 -5.70 -8.94
CA THR A 69 -6.68 -7.03 -8.36
C THR A 69 -5.21 -7.24 -8.03
N THR A 70 -4.90 -7.52 -6.76
CA THR A 70 -3.58 -8.01 -6.36
C THR A 70 -3.45 -9.46 -6.83
N LEU A 71 -2.54 -9.67 -7.76
CA LEU A 71 -2.29 -10.97 -8.36
C LEU A 71 -1.23 -11.74 -7.55
N TYR A 72 -0.19 -11.02 -7.12
CA TYR A 72 0.94 -11.57 -6.40
C TYR A 72 1.41 -10.65 -5.28
N SER A 73 1.89 -11.24 -4.18
CA SER A 73 2.57 -10.55 -3.08
C SER A 73 3.91 -11.21 -2.78
N GLY A 74 4.81 -10.48 -2.16
CA GLY A 74 6.10 -10.98 -1.70
C GLY A 74 6.75 -9.99 -0.73
N LYS A 75 8.04 -10.19 -0.48
CA LYS A 75 8.85 -9.26 0.32
C LYS A 75 10.14 -8.90 -0.43
N VAL A 76 10.62 -7.69 -0.22
CA VAL A 76 11.90 -7.21 -0.77
C VAL A 76 12.60 -6.31 0.24
N ASN A 77 13.93 -6.34 0.23
CA ASN A 77 14.75 -5.44 1.01
C ASN A 77 15.27 -4.30 0.12
N ILE A 78 15.17 -3.05 0.57
CA ILE A 78 15.74 -1.87 -0.08
C ILE A 78 16.46 -1.07 0.99
N GLU A 79 17.76 -0.79 0.84
CA GLU A 79 18.56 -0.04 1.81
C GLU A 79 18.40 -0.58 3.26
N ASN A 80 18.45 -1.92 3.39
CA ASN A 80 18.23 -2.66 4.66
C ASN A 80 16.82 -2.51 5.27
N MET A 81 15.84 -2.07 4.48
CA MET A 81 14.45 -1.93 4.89
C MET A 81 13.59 -2.97 4.18
N THR A 82 12.81 -3.74 4.93
CA THR A 82 11.87 -4.73 4.35
C THR A 82 10.57 -4.07 3.96
N PHE A 83 10.18 -4.24 2.69
CA PHE A 83 8.91 -3.84 2.11
C PHE A 83 8.09 -5.08 1.76
N ASP A 84 6.79 -4.99 1.96
CA ASP A 84 5.85 -5.86 1.26
C ASP A 84 5.73 -5.36 -0.17
N ILE A 85 5.86 -6.25 -1.15
CA ILE A 85 5.80 -5.94 -2.57
C ILE A 85 4.63 -6.65 -3.22
N TYR A 86 3.92 -5.95 -4.10
CA TYR A 86 2.71 -6.40 -4.76
C TYR A 86 2.79 -6.18 -6.27
N ILE A 87 2.19 -7.10 -7.02
CA ILE A 87 1.86 -6.92 -8.43
C ILE A 87 0.34 -6.84 -8.52
N ASP A 88 -0.13 -5.67 -8.90
CA ASP A 88 -1.55 -5.35 -9.04
C ASP A 88 -1.90 -5.21 -10.53
N GLU A 89 -3.11 -5.59 -10.91
CA GLU A 89 -3.71 -5.35 -12.23
C GLU A 89 -4.91 -4.42 -12.05
N LEU A 90 -4.95 -3.26 -12.71
CA LEU A 90 -6.10 -2.37 -12.67
C LEU A 90 -7.31 -3.07 -13.30
N ASN A 91 -8.43 -2.99 -12.58
CA ASN A 91 -9.74 -3.49 -12.99
C ASN A 91 -10.45 -2.43 -13.82
N ASP A 92 -9.79 -1.91 -14.85
CA ASP A 92 -10.43 -1.09 -15.86
C ASP A 92 -10.82 -1.97 -17.06
N ASN A 93 -11.98 -1.71 -17.68
CA ASN A 93 -12.51 -2.51 -18.79
C ASN A 93 -11.67 -2.35 -20.09
N THR A 94 -10.47 -1.77 -20.02
CA THR A 94 -9.70 -1.27 -21.16
C THR A 94 -8.21 -1.56 -21.02
N ASN A 95 -7.79 -2.74 -21.50
CA ASN A 95 -6.42 -3.24 -21.49
C ASN A 95 -5.82 -3.47 -20.10
N LYS A 96 -5.31 -4.68 -19.87
CA LYS A 96 -4.59 -5.08 -18.67
C LYS A 96 -3.47 -4.10 -18.33
N ASN A 97 -3.61 -3.41 -17.20
CA ASN A 97 -2.63 -2.43 -16.72
C ASN A 97 -2.06 -2.92 -15.40
N HIS A 98 -0.78 -3.26 -15.41
CA HIS A 98 -0.11 -3.70 -14.20
C HIS A 98 0.54 -2.53 -13.47
N SER A 99 0.63 -2.65 -12.15
CA SER A 99 1.48 -1.81 -11.31
C SER A 99 2.29 -2.67 -10.35
N ILE A 100 3.43 -2.16 -9.93
CA ILE A 100 4.24 -2.76 -8.86
C ILE A 100 4.19 -1.80 -7.68
N ARG A 101 3.75 -2.28 -6.52
CA ARG A 101 3.55 -1.46 -5.32
C ARG A 101 4.36 -2.02 -4.17
N LEU A 102 5.07 -1.14 -3.46
CA LEU A 102 5.83 -1.49 -2.27
C LEU A 102 5.24 -0.74 -1.08
N ILE A 103 4.99 -1.45 0.02
CA ILE A 103 4.43 -0.86 1.24
C ILE A 103 5.34 -1.20 2.41
N ARG A 104 5.53 -0.22 3.29
CA ARG A 104 6.18 -0.43 4.57
C ARG A 104 5.57 0.45 5.66
N GLU A 105 5.26 -0.16 6.79
CA GLU A 105 4.96 0.56 8.03
C GLU A 105 6.18 0.57 8.94
N THR A 106 6.43 1.69 9.62
CA THR A 106 7.53 1.82 10.59
C THR A 106 7.24 2.96 11.56
N THR A 107 7.89 2.93 12.73
CA THR A 107 7.90 4.03 13.70
C THR A 107 9.17 4.87 13.60
N ASN A 108 10.13 4.47 12.76
CA ASN A 108 11.38 5.19 12.56
C ASN A 108 11.24 6.24 11.45
N GLU A 109 11.21 7.51 11.82
CA GLU A 109 11.13 8.64 10.88
C GLU A 109 12.30 8.68 9.88
N GLU A 110 13.50 8.26 10.31
CA GLU A 110 14.68 8.31 9.45
C GLU A 110 14.58 7.43 8.21
N ASP A 111 13.81 6.34 8.30
CA ASP A 111 13.62 5.40 7.19
C ASP A 111 12.99 6.11 5.98
N PHE A 112 12.14 7.10 6.22
CA PHE A 112 11.51 7.92 5.18
C PHE A 112 12.50 8.87 4.52
N GLY A 113 13.30 9.57 5.34
CA GLY A 113 14.36 10.44 4.85
C GLY A 113 15.34 9.67 3.96
N LYS A 114 15.69 8.44 4.35
CA LYS A 114 16.59 7.55 3.59
C LYS A 114 16.00 7.17 2.24
N ILE A 115 14.76 6.65 2.19
CA ILE A 115 14.14 6.29 0.91
C ILE A 115 13.91 7.52 0.04
N ARG A 116 13.45 8.63 0.59
CA ARG A 116 13.27 9.86 -0.19
C ARG A 116 14.58 10.27 -0.84
N THR A 117 15.66 10.30 -0.07
CA THR A 117 17.02 10.61 -0.58
C THR A 117 17.46 9.60 -1.64
N LEU A 118 17.18 8.31 -1.44
CA LEU A 118 17.45 7.26 -2.44
C LEU A 118 16.70 7.55 -3.76
N LEU A 119 15.41 7.84 -3.70
CA LEU A 119 14.60 8.11 -4.90
C LEU A 119 15.07 9.38 -5.63
N GLU A 120 15.34 10.46 -4.89
CA GLU A 120 15.90 11.70 -5.43
C GLU A 120 17.26 11.44 -6.12
N ASN A 121 18.15 10.68 -5.48
CA ASN A 121 19.46 10.33 -6.04
C ASN A 121 19.38 9.42 -7.28
N ARG A 122 18.41 8.49 -7.32
CA ARG A 122 18.29 7.49 -8.39
C ARG A 122 17.49 8.00 -9.58
N PHE A 123 16.41 8.73 -9.33
CA PHE A 123 15.46 9.16 -10.35
C PHE A 123 15.59 10.63 -10.72
N GLY A 124 16.23 11.45 -9.88
CA GLY A 124 16.42 12.88 -10.06
C GLY A 124 15.34 13.68 -9.34
N THR A 125 15.10 14.91 -9.81
CA THR A 125 14.08 15.80 -9.25
C THR A 125 12.68 15.24 -9.47
N ASP A 126 11.84 15.37 -8.45
CA ASP A 126 10.42 15.07 -8.48
C ASP A 126 9.69 16.02 -9.44
N PHE A 127 8.78 15.45 -10.23
CA PHE A 127 7.90 16.17 -11.14
C PHE A 127 6.80 16.91 -10.38
N THR A 128 6.24 16.28 -9.34
CA THR A 128 5.29 16.94 -8.43
C THR A 128 5.71 16.70 -6.99
N LYS A 129 5.52 17.75 -6.18
CA LYS A 129 5.79 17.76 -4.76
C LYS A 129 4.58 18.27 -4.00
N TYR A 130 4.16 17.53 -2.99
CA TYR A 130 3.17 18.00 -2.03
C TYR A 130 3.59 17.61 -0.62
N ASP A 131 3.63 18.59 0.28
CA ASP A 131 3.87 18.39 1.70
C ASP A 131 2.78 19.11 2.48
N LYS A 132 2.07 18.39 3.35
CA LYS A 132 1.11 18.97 4.30
C LYS A 132 1.29 18.32 5.66
N SER A 133 1.28 19.14 6.69
CA SER A 133 1.02 18.69 8.04
C SER A 133 -0.24 19.35 8.55
N GLU A 134 -1.04 18.61 9.30
CA GLU A 134 -2.32 19.09 9.83
C GLU A 134 -2.56 18.54 11.22
N THR A 135 -2.77 19.45 12.16
CA THR A 135 -3.23 19.11 13.50
C THR A 135 -4.73 18.93 13.45
N VAL A 136 -5.21 17.69 13.57
CA VAL A 136 -6.64 17.36 13.45
C VAL A 136 -7.36 17.52 14.79
N SER A 137 -6.66 17.28 15.89
CA SER A 137 -7.12 17.53 17.25
C SER A 137 -5.95 18.02 18.11
N SER A 138 -6.21 18.39 19.37
CA SER A 138 -5.17 18.78 20.34
C SER A 138 -4.00 17.79 20.41
N ASP A 139 -4.26 16.54 20.04
CA ASP A 139 -3.33 15.44 20.28
C ASP A 139 -3.01 14.60 19.04
N ILE A 140 -3.46 15.00 17.85
CA ILE A 140 -3.14 14.28 16.60
C ILE A 140 -2.57 15.22 15.55
N LEU A 141 -1.36 14.89 15.10
CA LEU A 141 -0.71 15.50 13.95
C LEU A 141 -0.62 14.48 12.82
N ILE A 142 -1.15 14.84 11.66
CA ILE A 142 -0.98 14.08 10.42
C ILE A 142 0.08 14.78 9.59
N MET A 143 0.99 13.98 9.03
CA MET A 143 1.98 14.41 8.06
C MET A 143 1.77 13.65 6.77
N LEU A 144 1.79 14.36 5.65
CA LEU A 144 1.62 13.81 4.33
C LEU A 144 2.67 14.41 3.41
N SER A 145 3.40 13.52 2.74
CA SER A 145 4.37 13.89 1.71
C SER A 145 4.13 13.01 0.48
N GLU A 146 3.72 13.63 -0.62
CA GLU A 146 3.55 12.98 -1.92
C GLU A 146 4.63 13.48 -2.88
N ARG A 147 5.21 12.56 -3.64
CA ARG A 147 6.22 12.83 -4.66
C ARG A 147 5.92 11.99 -5.89
N GLN A 148 6.18 12.55 -7.06
CA GLN A 148 6.08 11.80 -8.31
C GLN A 148 7.34 11.98 -9.14
N TRP A 149 7.82 10.91 -9.76
CA TRP A 149 8.85 10.97 -10.79
C TRP A 149 8.25 10.49 -12.11
N GLN A 150 8.47 11.26 -13.18
CA GLN A 150 8.13 10.87 -14.52
C GLN A 150 9.36 10.37 -15.25
N LEU A 151 9.28 9.12 -15.69
CA LEU A 151 10.27 8.44 -16.53
C LEU A 151 9.68 8.27 -17.93
N ASP A 152 10.44 7.74 -18.89
CA ASP A 152 9.99 7.65 -20.29
C ASP A 152 8.66 6.90 -20.40
N ASN A 153 8.64 5.63 -19.94
CA ASN A 153 7.45 4.77 -19.98
C ASN A 153 6.79 4.56 -18.62
N SER A 154 7.36 5.08 -17.54
CA SER A 154 6.93 4.79 -16.17
C SER A 154 6.69 6.06 -15.37
N ILE A 155 5.78 5.97 -14.41
CA ILE A 155 5.60 6.91 -13.32
C ILE A 155 5.92 6.19 -12.03
N ILE A 156 6.61 6.87 -11.12
CA ILE A 156 6.86 6.42 -9.76
C ILE A 156 6.15 7.40 -8.82
N ASP A 157 5.13 6.94 -8.11
CA ASP A 157 4.53 7.70 -7.02
C ASP A 157 5.15 7.23 -5.69
N ALA A 158 5.51 8.18 -4.84
CA ALA A 158 5.84 7.92 -3.45
C ALA A 158 4.89 8.69 -2.54
N THR A 159 4.16 7.97 -1.71
CA THR A 159 3.32 8.52 -0.65
C THR A 159 3.93 8.17 0.69
N ILE A 160 4.10 9.18 1.53
CA ILE A 160 4.52 9.04 2.92
C ILE A 160 3.42 9.63 3.77
N THR A 161 2.89 8.83 4.69
CA THR A 161 2.00 9.34 5.73
C THR A 161 2.61 9.08 7.10
N GLY A 162 2.72 10.12 7.91
CA GLY A 162 3.06 10.04 9.33
C GLY A 162 1.87 10.44 10.18
N ILE A 163 1.69 9.78 11.31
CA ILE A 163 0.63 10.06 12.27
C ILE A 163 1.27 10.08 13.65
N THR A 164 1.29 11.24 14.29
CA THR A 164 1.70 11.40 15.68
C THR A 164 0.46 11.44 16.55
N ASP A 165 0.40 10.56 17.54
CA ASP A 165 -0.71 10.48 18.50
C ASP A 165 -0.42 11.27 19.80
N ASN A 166 -1.38 11.21 20.73
CA ASN A 166 -1.32 11.88 22.03
C ASN A 166 -0.18 11.39 22.94
N THR A 167 0.39 10.21 22.64
CA THR A 167 1.57 9.67 23.33
C THR A 167 2.87 10.20 22.73
N LYS A 168 2.78 11.04 21.70
CA LYS A 168 3.90 11.53 20.86
C LYS A 168 4.62 10.40 20.11
N SER A 169 4.01 9.22 20.05
CA SER A 169 4.49 8.14 19.19
C SER A 169 4.07 8.46 17.76
N THR A 170 5.00 8.37 16.83
CA THR A 170 4.69 8.58 15.41
C THR A 170 4.76 7.27 14.66
N SER A 171 3.63 6.88 14.07
CA SER A 171 3.54 5.76 13.14
C SER A 171 3.54 6.28 11.73
N TYR A 172 4.31 5.65 10.87
CA TYR A 172 4.42 6.06 9.49
C TYR A 172 4.13 4.90 8.53
N SER A 173 3.61 5.23 7.35
CA SER A 173 3.39 4.33 6.23
C SER A 173 4.02 4.92 4.97
N MET A 174 4.80 4.12 4.26
CA MET A 174 5.35 4.42 2.95
C MET A 174 4.69 3.55 1.90
N ALA A 175 4.29 4.16 0.78
CA ALA A 175 3.92 3.45 -0.42
C ALA A 175 4.75 3.96 -1.60
N LEU A 176 5.36 3.04 -2.36
CA LEU A 176 6.00 3.33 -3.65
C LEU A 176 5.26 2.57 -4.74
N THR A 177 4.73 3.28 -5.74
CA THR A 177 3.95 2.67 -6.82
C THR A 177 4.58 2.98 -8.17
N TYR A 178 4.97 1.94 -8.89
CA TYR A 178 5.47 2.00 -10.26
C TYR A 178 4.32 1.66 -11.22
N LYS A 179 4.07 2.53 -12.20
CA LYS A 179 2.95 2.38 -13.14
C LYS A 179 3.27 2.90 -14.54
N ASN A 180 2.47 2.50 -15.54
CA ASN A 180 2.62 2.95 -16.93
C ASN A 180 2.24 4.42 -17.10
N ARG A 181 3.14 5.23 -17.68
CA ARG A 181 2.91 6.65 -17.96
C ARG A 181 1.86 6.90 -19.03
N GLN A 182 1.78 6.07 -20.06
CA GLN A 182 0.88 6.28 -21.20
C GLN A 182 -0.60 6.09 -20.86
N LYS A 183 -0.92 5.60 -19.66
CA LYS A 183 -2.28 5.22 -19.25
C LYS A 183 -2.75 5.90 -17.97
N THR A 184 -2.03 6.92 -17.50
CA THR A 184 -2.34 7.60 -16.24
C THR A 184 -2.82 9.02 -16.48
N ASN A 185 -4.12 9.26 -16.24
CA ASN A 185 -4.61 10.60 -15.95
C ASN A 185 -4.29 10.87 -14.47
N ALA A 186 -3.28 11.69 -14.21
CA ALA A 186 -2.93 12.07 -12.83
C ALA A 186 -4.11 12.85 -12.22
N LYS A 187 -4.82 12.22 -11.28
CA LYS A 187 -5.76 12.91 -10.38
C LYS A 187 -5.33 12.63 -8.95
N ASP A 188 -5.43 13.68 -8.14
CA ASP A 188 -5.13 13.68 -6.72
C ASP A 188 -5.82 12.51 -6.00
N SER A 189 -5.05 11.63 -5.36
CA SER A 189 -5.52 10.30 -4.96
C SER A 189 -5.69 10.10 -3.46
N LEU A 190 -5.30 11.07 -2.63
CA LEU A 190 -5.38 10.92 -1.18
C LEU A 190 -6.52 11.77 -0.59
N ASN A 191 -7.40 11.13 0.15
CA ASN A 191 -8.44 11.79 0.95
C ASN A 191 -8.14 11.59 2.43
N ILE A 192 -8.20 12.66 3.21
CA ILE A 192 -8.15 12.56 4.67
C ILE A 192 -9.55 12.90 5.16
N LEU A 193 -10.25 11.93 5.74
CA LEU A 193 -11.61 12.09 6.21
C LEU A 193 -11.62 12.08 7.74
N GLN A 194 -12.11 13.13 8.36
CA GLN A 194 -12.49 13.10 9.76
C GLN A 194 -13.96 12.72 9.86
N CYS A 195 -14.23 11.55 10.41
CA CYS A 195 -15.55 11.00 10.61
C CYS A 195 -15.95 11.05 12.07
N ASN A 196 -17.11 11.66 12.32
CA ASN A 196 -17.79 11.62 13.60
C ASN A 196 -18.89 10.59 13.51
N ILE A 197 -18.70 9.50 14.24
CA ILE A 197 -19.66 8.42 14.34
C ILE A 197 -20.49 8.67 15.60
N ASN A 198 -21.80 8.68 15.47
CA ASN A 198 -22.68 8.78 16.63
C ASN A 198 -22.59 7.47 17.44
N ASP A 199 -22.55 7.59 18.76
CA ASP A 199 -22.49 6.53 19.77
C ASP A 199 -22.78 5.12 19.24
N ILE A 200 -21.76 4.26 19.26
CA ILE A 200 -21.95 2.85 18.88
C ILE A 200 -22.56 2.13 20.07
N PHE A 201 -23.83 1.76 19.94
CA PHE A 201 -24.53 0.91 20.90
C PHE A 201 -24.29 -0.56 20.58
N TRP A 202 -23.48 -1.23 21.38
CA TRP A 202 -23.20 -2.64 21.17
C TRP A 202 -23.05 -3.39 22.47
N ASP A 203 -23.79 -4.48 22.61
CA ASP A 203 -23.86 -5.31 23.82
C ASP A 203 -24.21 -4.52 25.11
N GLY A 204 -25.07 -3.51 24.98
CA GLY A 204 -25.48 -2.64 26.08
C GLY A 204 -24.44 -1.60 26.52
N LEU A 205 -23.28 -1.54 25.84
CA LEU A 205 -22.23 -0.55 26.07
C LEU A 205 -22.29 0.56 25.03
N VAL A 206 -22.02 1.79 25.47
CA VAL A 206 -21.82 2.96 24.61
C VAL A 206 -20.33 3.13 24.40
N TYR A 207 -19.88 2.98 23.15
CA TYR A 207 -18.52 3.32 22.79
C TYR A 207 -18.49 4.74 22.22
N ASP A 208 -17.80 5.64 22.92
CA ASP A 208 -17.44 6.94 22.35
C ASP A 208 -16.50 6.69 21.17
N THR A 209 -17.00 7.01 19.97
CA THR A 209 -16.27 6.87 18.71
C THR A 209 -16.07 8.22 18.04
N SER A 210 -16.06 9.30 18.83
CA SER A 210 -15.72 10.63 18.34
C SER A 210 -14.31 10.65 17.73
N ASN A 211 -14.17 11.39 16.61
CA ASN A 211 -12.90 11.61 15.89
C ASN A 211 -12.25 10.38 15.24
N ASN A 212 -13.02 9.55 14.53
CA ASN A 212 -12.43 8.56 13.63
C ASN A 212 -11.82 9.27 12.42
N ILE A 213 -10.50 9.37 12.37
CA ILE A 213 -9.84 9.93 11.19
C ILE A 213 -9.41 8.78 10.27
N TYR A 214 -9.84 8.81 9.02
CA TYR A 214 -9.46 7.85 7.99
C TYR A 214 -8.54 8.53 6.99
N LEU A 215 -7.32 8.02 6.89
CA LEU A 215 -6.44 8.32 5.77
C LEU A 215 -6.81 7.37 4.64
N ILE A 216 -7.18 7.89 3.48
CA ILE A 216 -7.57 7.10 2.32
C ILE A 216 -6.64 7.42 1.15
N ASP A 217 -5.72 6.51 0.86
CA ASP A 217 -4.94 6.53 -0.37
C ASP A 217 -5.64 5.68 -1.42
N GLU A 218 -6.29 6.35 -2.37
CA GLU A 218 -6.99 5.69 -3.46
C GLU A 218 -6.05 5.03 -4.48
N ASN A 219 -4.78 5.46 -4.55
CA ASN A 219 -3.77 4.82 -5.42
C ASN A 219 -3.20 3.57 -4.75
N ALA A 220 -3.01 3.62 -3.43
CA ALA A 220 -2.50 2.49 -2.65
C ALA A 220 -3.60 1.57 -2.10
N ASN A 221 -4.89 1.90 -2.33
CA ASN A 221 -6.09 1.32 -1.68
C ASN A 221 -5.88 1.10 -0.17
N MET A 222 -5.26 2.08 0.46
CA MET A 222 -4.92 2.02 1.86
C MET A 222 -5.90 2.91 2.62
N ILE A 223 -6.62 2.32 3.56
CA ILE A 223 -7.43 3.08 4.51
C ILE A 223 -6.93 2.78 5.91
N LYS A 224 -6.39 3.81 6.57
CA LYS A 224 -5.90 3.71 7.94
C LYS A 224 -6.82 4.50 8.86
N ASN A 225 -7.51 3.80 9.75
CA ASN A 225 -8.22 4.45 10.87
C ASN A 225 -7.18 4.86 11.92
N MET A 226 -7.14 6.15 12.24
CA MET A 226 -6.11 6.77 13.05
C MET A 226 -6.43 6.83 14.54
N TYR A 227 -7.68 6.60 14.96
CA TYR A 227 -8.09 6.66 16.36
C TYR A 227 -8.37 5.27 16.96
N PHE A 228 -8.73 4.30 16.12
CA PHE A 228 -8.91 2.90 16.53
C PHE A 228 -7.75 2.02 16.05
N ASN A 229 -6.64 2.02 16.79
CA ASN A 229 -5.48 1.13 16.59
C ASN A 229 -5.80 -0.38 16.62
N LYS A 230 -7.06 -0.79 16.84
CA LYS A 230 -7.48 -2.19 16.85
C LYS A 230 -8.07 -2.72 15.54
N TYR A 231 -8.47 -1.85 14.60
CA TYR A 231 -9.20 -2.28 13.41
C TYR A 231 -8.54 -1.75 12.13
N SER A 232 -7.53 -2.48 11.64
CA SER A 232 -7.17 -2.42 10.22
C SER A 232 -8.29 -3.07 9.41
N PHE A 233 -8.77 -2.43 8.34
CA PHE A 233 -9.78 -3.05 7.48
C PHE A 233 -9.11 -4.07 6.56
N ASP A 234 -9.68 -5.27 6.47
CA ASP A 234 -9.11 -6.35 5.65
C ASP A 234 -9.46 -6.20 4.18
N ASN A 235 -10.62 -5.61 3.91
CA ASN A 235 -11.16 -5.41 2.57
C ASN A 235 -11.61 -3.96 2.42
N ILE A 236 -11.05 -3.30 1.41
CA ILE A 236 -11.39 -1.93 1.07
C ILE A 236 -11.83 -1.91 -0.39
N ARG A 237 -13.02 -1.35 -0.63
CA ARG A 237 -13.56 -1.10 -1.97
C ARG A 237 -13.78 0.40 -2.13
N ILE A 238 -13.14 0.97 -3.15
CA ILE A 238 -13.23 2.40 -3.45
C ILE A 238 -13.95 2.53 -4.79
N THR A 239 -15.19 3.01 -4.75
CA THR A 239 -15.99 3.36 -5.93
C THR A 239 -15.78 4.84 -6.28
N ASP A 240 -16.35 5.32 -7.39
CA ASP A 240 -16.42 6.76 -7.69
C ASP A 240 -17.28 7.53 -6.68
N ALA A 241 -18.29 6.88 -6.09
CA ALA A 241 -19.29 7.52 -5.23
C ALA A 241 -18.98 7.39 -3.74
N ASN A 242 -18.36 6.28 -3.32
CA ASN A 242 -18.28 5.80 -1.95
C ASN A 242 -16.93 5.14 -1.63
N PHE A 243 -16.54 5.17 -0.36
CA PHE A 243 -15.56 4.28 0.25
C PHE A 243 -16.28 3.20 1.07
N HIS A 244 -16.08 1.94 0.73
CA HIS A 244 -16.65 0.80 1.44
C HIS A 244 -15.54 0.03 2.17
N LEU A 245 -15.64 -0.02 3.49
CA LEU A 245 -14.62 -0.54 4.41
C LEU A 245 -15.17 -1.78 5.10
N VAL A 246 -14.43 -2.89 5.07
CA VAL A 246 -14.84 -4.14 5.72
C VAL A 246 -13.70 -4.73 6.54
N LYS A 247 -13.99 -5.05 7.80
CA LYS A 247 -13.11 -5.76 8.73
C LYS A 247 -13.81 -7.03 9.18
N GLU A 248 -13.18 -8.17 8.95
CA GLU A 248 -13.62 -9.49 9.40
C GLU A 248 -12.72 -9.93 10.56
N MET A 249 -13.30 -10.16 11.73
CA MET A 249 -12.58 -10.64 12.90
C MET A 249 -12.68 -12.16 12.97
N ALA A 250 -11.55 -12.82 12.69
CA ALA A 250 -11.46 -14.28 12.57
C ALA A 250 -11.92 -15.05 13.82
N ASP A 251 -11.80 -14.45 15.01
CA ASP A 251 -12.01 -15.15 16.28
C ASP A 251 -13.47 -15.10 16.79
N GLU A 252 -14.36 -14.30 16.17
CA GLU A 252 -15.67 -14.01 16.77
C GLU A 252 -16.85 -13.98 15.78
N GLU A 253 -16.67 -14.44 14.54
CA GLU A 253 -17.65 -14.28 13.42
C GLU A 253 -18.18 -12.82 13.33
N LYS A 254 -17.33 -11.87 13.69
CA LYS A 254 -17.67 -10.44 13.73
C LYS A 254 -17.24 -9.77 12.45
N LYS A 255 -18.15 -8.97 11.90
CA LYS A 255 -17.93 -8.16 10.70
C LYS A 255 -18.30 -6.71 10.98
N ILE A 256 -17.38 -5.81 10.67
CA ILE A 256 -17.59 -4.36 10.72
C ILE A 256 -17.55 -3.84 9.28
N GLU A 257 -18.59 -3.15 8.87
CA GLU A 257 -18.73 -2.56 7.55
C GLU A 257 -19.01 -1.06 7.68
N PHE A 258 -18.34 -0.23 6.89
CA PHE A 258 -18.64 1.20 6.76
C PHE A 258 -18.73 1.61 5.30
N ASP A 259 -19.77 2.36 4.96
CA ASP A 259 -19.95 3.04 3.69
C ASP A 259 -19.85 4.55 3.93
N ILE A 260 -18.86 5.19 3.30
CA ILE A 260 -18.66 6.64 3.35
C ILE A 260 -18.92 7.21 1.96
N VAL A 261 -19.96 8.03 1.83
CA VAL A 261 -20.33 8.67 0.56
C VAL A 261 -19.42 9.88 0.32
N LYS A 262 -18.70 9.90 -0.82
CA LYS A 262 -17.71 10.94 -1.13
C LYS A 262 -18.33 12.32 -1.33
N SER A 263 -19.52 12.38 -1.92
CA SER A 263 -20.14 13.66 -2.33
C SER A 263 -20.63 14.50 -1.16
N ASN A 264 -21.04 13.87 -0.06
CA ASN A 264 -21.62 14.55 1.10
C ASN A 264 -20.99 14.12 2.43
N GLY A 265 -20.06 13.17 2.42
CA GLY A 265 -19.40 12.66 3.61
C GLY A 265 -20.27 11.78 4.50
N SER A 266 -21.50 11.41 4.10
CA SER A 266 -22.36 10.56 4.93
C SER A 266 -21.67 9.23 5.22
N LEU A 267 -21.61 8.85 6.50
CA LEU A 267 -21.12 7.54 6.95
C LEU A 267 -22.28 6.69 7.43
N LYS A 268 -22.38 5.48 6.89
CA LYS A 268 -23.27 4.43 7.40
C LYS A 268 -22.46 3.19 7.69
N GLY A 269 -22.61 2.66 8.89
CA GLY A 269 -21.90 1.48 9.34
C GLY A 269 -22.84 0.38 9.76
N LYS A 270 -22.34 -0.84 9.72
CA LYS A 270 -22.96 -2.02 10.28
C LYS A 270 -21.93 -2.80 11.07
N ILE A 271 -22.27 -3.15 12.30
CA ILE A 271 -21.51 -4.11 13.10
C ILE A 271 -22.40 -5.32 13.27
N SER A 272 -21.95 -6.47 12.75
CA SER A 272 -22.69 -7.72 12.84
C SER A 272 -21.87 -8.84 13.46
N ASN A 273 -22.56 -9.69 14.22
CA ASN A 273 -22.16 -11.04 14.57
C ASN A 273 -23.31 -12.01 14.25
N ASP A 274 -23.19 -13.28 14.63
CA ASP A 274 -24.19 -14.32 14.32
C ASP A 274 -25.59 -14.07 14.90
N VAL A 275 -25.71 -13.17 15.88
CA VAL A 275 -26.91 -13.00 16.69
C VAL A 275 -27.53 -11.60 16.53
N LEU A 276 -26.70 -10.59 16.26
CA LEU A 276 -27.08 -9.18 16.31
C LEU A 276 -26.47 -8.39 15.16
N THR A 277 -27.23 -7.42 14.68
CA THR A 277 -26.77 -6.37 13.79
C THR A 277 -27.05 -5.01 14.44
N THR A 278 -26.01 -4.22 14.67
CA THR A 278 -26.11 -2.81 15.04
C THR A 278 -25.87 -1.95 13.81
N VAL A 279 -26.76 -0.99 13.56
CA VAL A 279 -26.58 0.05 12.55
C VAL A 279 -25.95 1.27 13.20
N VAL A 280 -24.97 1.84 12.52
CA VAL A 280 -24.19 3.00 12.95
C VAL A 280 -24.34 4.08 11.90
N GLU A 281 -24.52 5.34 12.31
CA GLU A 281 -24.60 6.46 11.38
C GLU A 281 -23.67 7.59 11.85
N GLY A 282 -23.12 8.33 10.90
CA GLY A 282 -22.20 9.41 11.16
C GLY A 282 -22.00 10.30 9.95
N ASN A 283 -21.08 11.26 10.08
CA ASN A 283 -20.67 12.13 9.00
C ASN A 283 -19.15 12.29 8.98
N CYS A 284 -18.61 12.34 7.78
CA CYS A 284 -17.21 12.56 7.47
C CYS A 284 -17.05 13.92 6.80
N SER A 285 -15.97 14.60 7.14
CA SER A 285 -15.56 15.83 6.47
C SER A 285 -14.18 15.63 5.87
N SER A 286 -13.98 16.11 4.63
CA SER A 286 -12.65 16.13 4.03
C SER A 286 -11.80 17.18 4.72
N LEU A 287 -10.63 16.79 5.18
CA LEU A 287 -9.59 17.69 5.70
C LEU A 287 -8.69 18.22 4.57
N ARG A 288 -8.91 17.79 3.32
CA ARG A 288 -8.26 18.43 2.16
C ARG A 288 -9.01 19.73 1.84
N PRO A 289 -8.36 20.91 1.85
CA PRO A 289 -8.96 22.10 1.25
C PRO A 289 -9.20 21.79 -0.23
N ASN A 290 -10.37 22.17 -0.74
CA ASN A 290 -10.69 22.11 -2.16
C ASN A 290 -9.59 22.86 -2.92
N THR A 291 -8.73 22.15 -3.65
CA THR A 291 -7.75 22.76 -4.58
C THR A 291 -8.41 23.21 -5.89
N ASN A 292 -9.73 23.06 -6.00
CA ASN A 292 -10.55 23.55 -7.12
C ASN A 292 -11.46 24.72 -6.70
N GLN A 293 -10.90 25.72 -6.02
CA GLN A 293 -11.38 27.10 -6.06
C GLN A 293 -10.23 28.02 -6.43
#